data_AF-A0A9N9KHM1-F1
#
_entry.id   AF-A0A9N9KHM1-F1
#
_cell.length_a   1.000
_cell.length_b   1.000
_cell.length_c   1.000
_cell.angle_alpha   90.00
_cell.angle_beta   90.00
_cell.angle_gamma   90.00
#
_symmetry.space_group_name_H-M   'P 1'
#
loop_
_entity.id
_entity.type
_entity.pdbx_description
1 polymer ?
#
loop_
_entity_poly.entity_id
_entity_poly.type
_entity_poly.pdbx_seq_one_letter_code
_entity_poly.pdbx_strand_id
1 'polypeptide(L)'
;ILDWYTKNTNKTYKSSEDPGVISVTKIYNYYKKYGYRTSVMGASFRNTDEIEELAGCDYLTIGPKLLNQLQNSYKKIERKLSPDTACHCLESKTTYDEKAFKWKLNEDAMATEKLAEGIRQFAKDGKTLMSMLRQRLINEAAMINEDIKLFAQPFQEVK
;
A
#
# COMPACT_ATOMS: atom_id res chain seq x y z
N ILE A 1 3.34 -8.38 2.42
CA ILE A 1 3.33 -9.86 2.45
C ILE A 1 4.70 -10.39 2.87
N LEU A 2 5.79 -10.02 2.17
CA LEU A 2 7.16 -10.40 2.52
C LEU A 2 7.51 -10.21 4.00
N ASP A 3 7.24 -9.04 4.59
CA ASP A 3 7.56 -8.77 6.00
C ASP A 3 6.95 -9.78 6.97
N TRP A 4 5.70 -10.21 6.69
CA TRP A 4 5.00 -11.16 7.55
C TRP A 4 5.69 -12.52 7.50
N TYR A 5 6.01 -12.99 6.29
CA TYR A 5 6.68 -14.27 6.11
C TYR A 5 8.11 -14.26 6.65
N THR A 6 8.86 -13.19 6.42
CA THR A 6 10.22 -13.01 6.97
C THR A 6 10.20 -13.10 8.49
N LYS A 7 9.26 -12.38 9.14
CA LYS A 7 9.11 -12.39 10.60
C LYS A 7 8.67 -13.74 11.16
N ASN A 8 7.72 -14.42 10.50
CA ASN A 8 7.11 -15.65 11.06
C ASN A 8 7.86 -16.93 10.68
N THR A 9 8.70 -16.91 9.65
CA THR A 9 9.46 -18.09 9.19
C THR A 9 10.96 -17.96 9.42
N ASN A 10 11.46 -16.77 9.75
CA ASN A 10 12.90 -16.45 9.82
C ASN A 10 13.67 -16.79 8.54
N LYS A 11 13.01 -16.73 7.38
CA LYS A 11 13.62 -16.97 6.07
C LYS A 11 13.82 -15.68 5.30
N THR A 12 14.85 -15.66 4.48
CA THR A 12 15.03 -14.69 3.41
C THR A 12 14.53 -15.29 2.10
N TYR A 13 13.91 -14.46 1.26
CA TYR A 13 13.30 -14.89 0.01
C TYR A 13 14.06 -14.27 -1.15
N LYS A 14 14.35 -15.07 -2.18
CA LYS A 14 14.69 -14.53 -3.49
C LYS A 14 13.44 -13.90 -4.09
N SER A 15 13.61 -12.94 -4.98
CA SER A 15 12.48 -12.18 -5.55
C SER A 15 11.46 -13.06 -6.29
N SER A 16 11.93 -14.13 -6.95
CA SER A 16 11.06 -15.14 -7.59
C SER A 16 10.31 -16.04 -6.59
N GLU A 17 10.80 -16.14 -5.36
CA GLU A 17 10.22 -16.91 -4.26
C GLU A 17 9.47 -16.00 -3.26
N ASP A 18 9.43 -14.69 -3.54
CA ASP A 18 8.79 -13.72 -2.67
C ASP A 18 7.29 -14.02 -2.59
N PRO A 19 6.74 -14.24 -1.38
CA PRO A 19 5.34 -14.63 -1.22
C PRO A 19 4.36 -13.56 -1.70
N GLY A 20 4.75 -12.28 -1.71
CA GLY A 20 4.01 -11.19 -2.31
C GLY A 20 4.01 -11.24 -3.84
N VAL A 21 5.17 -11.45 -4.46
CA VAL A 21 5.29 -11.63 -5.93
C VAL A 21 4.45 -12.83 -6.38
N ILE A 22 4.56 -13.96 -5.67
CA ILE A 22 3.76 -15.16 -5.94
C ILE A 22 2.27 -14.86 -5.83
N SER A 23 1.85 -14.14 -4.78
CA SER A 23 0.44 -13.77 -4.56
C SER A 23 -0.10 -12.91 -5.70
N VAL A 24 0.60 -11.84 -6.08
CA VAL A 24 0.17 -10.95 -7.18
C VAL A 24 0.17 -11.67 -8.51
N THR A 25 1.17 -12.50 -8.79
CA THR A 25 1.25 -13.31 -10.02
C THR A 25 0.04 -14.24 -10.16
N LYS A 26 -0.36 -14.92 -9.07
CA LYS A 26 -1.57 -15.76 -9.05
C LYS A 26 -2.83 -14.95 -9.34
N ILE A 27 -3.00 -13.81 -8.66
CA ILE A 27 -4.16 -12.92 -8.85
C ILE A 27 -4.23 -12.40 -10.29
N TYR A 28 -3.11 -11.90 -10.83
CA TYR A 28 -3.02 -11.43 -12.21
C TYR A 28 -3.44 -12.50 -13.20
N ASN A 29 -2.83 -13.69 -13.10
CA ASN A 29 -3.11 -14.79 -14.00
C ASN A 29 -4.58 -15.26 -13.90
N TYR A 30 -5.14 -15.35 -12.70
CA TYR A 30 -6.56 -15.66 -12.50
C TYR A 30 -7.46 -14.61 -13.18
N TYR A 31 -7.15 -13.33 -13.03
CA TYR A 31 -7.96 -12.25 -13.59
C TYR A 31 -7.95 -12.27 -15.11
N LYS A 32 -6.77 -12.46 -15.72
CA LYS A 32 -6.63 -12.53 -17.18
C LYS A 32 -7.24 -13.81 -17.75
N LYS A 33 -7.04 -14.97 -17.12
CA LYS A 33 -7.64 -16.25 -17.54
C LYS A 33 -9.16 -16.18 -17.67
N TYR A 34 -9.83 -15.54 -16.71
CA TYR A 34 -11.29 -15.47 -16.65
C TYR A 34 -11.88 -14.18 -17.21
N GLY A 35 -11.08 -13.32 -17.85
CA GLY A 35 -11.54 -12.11 -18.52
C GLY A 35 -12.10 -11.04 -17.57
N TYR A 36 -11.63 -10.99 -16.32
CA TYR A 36 -12.05 -9.94 -15.38
C TYR A 36 -11.48 -8.57 -15.81
N ARG A 37 -12.33 -7.54 -15.80
CA ARG A 37 -11.96 -6.17 -16.22
C ARG A 37 -11.25 -5.36 -15.13
N THR A 38 -11.27 -5.84 -13.88
CA THR A 38 -10.60 -5.19 -12.76
C THR A 38 -9.09 -5.13 -13.02
N SER A 39 -8.50 -3.95 -12.91
CA SER A 39 -7.06 -3.77 -13.07
C SER A 39 -6.30 -4.30 -11.86
N VAL A 40 -5.19 -4.99 -12.10
CA VAL A 40 -4.29 -5.47 -11.05
C VAL A 40 -3.14 -4.48 -10.88
N MET A 41 -3.08 -3.86 -9.70
CA MET A 41 -2.05 -2.88 -9.35
C MET A 41 -1.19 -3.39 -8.20
N GLY A 42 0.05 -3.79 -8.50
CA GLY A 42 1.03 -4.16 -7.47
C GLY A 42 1.44 -2.93 -6.65
N ALA A 43 1.58 -3.07 -5.33
CA ALA A 43 1.89 -1.96 -4.43
C ALA A 43 2.67 -2.43 -3.21
N SER A 44 3.28 -1.47 -2.48
CA SER A 44 4.05 -1.71 -1.25
C SER A 44 5.28 -2.59 -1.45
N PHE A 45 6.10 -2.25 -2.44
CA PHE A 45 7.37 -2.90 -2.72
C PHE A 45 8.44 -2.61 -1.64
N ARG A 46 9.33 -3.58 -1.39
CA ARG A 46 10.49 -3.45 -0.50
C ARG A 46 11.78 -3.20 -1.27
N ASN A 47 11.88 -3.70 -2.49
CA ASN A 47 13.06 -3.61 -3.35
C ASN A 47 12.66 -3.58 -4.83
N THR A 48 13.61 -3.27 -5.71
CA THR A 48 13.38 -3.20 -7.16
C THR A 48 13.17 -4.57 -7.79
N ASP A 49 13.75 -5.64 -7.24
CA ASP A 49 13.64 -6.96 -7.82
C ASP A 49 12.19 -7.50 -7.73
N GLU A 50 11.44 -7.19 -6.68
CA GLU A 50 9.99 -7.49 -6.61
C GLU A 50 9.20 -6.80 -7.74
N ILE A 51 9.61 -5.59 -8.13
CA ILE A 51 8.98 -4.81 -9.21
C ILE A 51 9.29 -5.46 -10.55
N GLU A 52 10.56 -5.83 -10.76
CA GLU A 52 11.02 -6.50 -11.98
C GLU A 52 10.34 -7.87 -12.17
N GLU A 53 10.14 -8.64 -11.10
CA GLU A 53 9.43 -9.91 -11.14
C GLU A 53 7.94 -9.77 -11.49
N LEU A 54 7.36 -8.57 -11.34
CA LEU A 54 5.99 -8.25 -11.73
C LEU A 54 5.90 -7.40 -13.01
N ALA A 55 7.00 -7.28 -13.76
CA ALA A 55 7.01 -6.55 -15.03
C ALA A 55 5.96 -7.12 -16.00
N GLY A 56 5.02 -6.26 -16.44
CA GLY A 56 3.88 -6.64 -17.28
C GLY A 56 2.54 -6.74 -16.55
N CYS A 57 2.51 -6.52 -15.23
CA CYS A 57 1.29 -6.21 -14.48
C CYS A 57 0.59 -4.97 -15.06
N ASP A 58 -0.72 -4.80 -14.85
CA ASP A 58 -1.46 -3.68 -15.44
C ASP A 58 -0.92 -2.34 -14.93
N TYR A 59 -0.69 -2.24 -13.62
CA TYR A 59 -0.11 -1.08 -12.96
C TYR A 59 0.81 -1.51 -11.82
N LEU A 60 1.78 -0.65 -11.47
CA LEU A 60 2.64 -0.80 -10.30
C LEU A 60 2.78 0.56 -9.62
N THR A 61 2.38 0.67 -8.36
CA THR A 61 2.56 1.89 -7.55
C THR A 61 3.88 1.80 -6.80
N ILE A 62 4.85 2.59 -7.26
CA ILE A 62 6.25 2.50 -6.83
C ILE A 62 6.61 3.76 -6.03
N GLY A 63 7.18 3.57 -4.84
CA GLY A 63 7.63 4.68 -4.00
C GLY A 63 8.81 5.44 -4.63
N PRO A 64 8.95 6.77 -4.41
CA PRO A 64 9.96 7.59 -5.10
C PRO A 64 11.39 7.07 -4.98
N LYS A 65 11.76 6.50 -3.82
CA LYS A 65 13.09 5.89 -3.60
C LYS A 65 13.38 4.75 -4.58
N LEU A 66 12.43 3.82 -4.74
CA LEU A 66 12.59 2.67 -5.64
C LEU A 66 12.50 3.11 -7.10
N LEU A 67 11.67 4.10 -7.40
CA LEU A 67 11.59 4.68 -8.74
C LEU A 67 12.92 5.30 -9.17
N ASN A 68 13.57 6.04 -8.28
CA ASN A 68 14.92 6.57 -8.52
C ASN A 68 15.95 5.46 -8.72
N GLN A 69 15.86 4.35 -7.98
CA GLN A 69 16.77 3.21 -8.18
C GLN A 69 16.58 2.56 -9.55
N LEU A 70 15.33 2.37 -9.98
CA LEU A 70 15.02 1.84 -11.32
C LEU A 70 15.51 2.78 -12.42
N GLN A 71 15.30 4.09 -12.27
CA GLN A 71 15.76 5.08 -13.24
C GLN A 71 17.29 5.08 -13.42
N ASN A 72 18.04 4.78 -12.36
CA ASN A 72 19.51 4.74 -12.38
C ASN A 72 20.06 3.33 -12.69
N SER A 73 19.20 2.36 -13.00
CA SER A 73 19.59 1.01 -13.37
C SER A 73 19.53 0.82 -14.88
N TYR A 74 20.57 0.21 -15.44
CA TYR A 74 20.63 -0.18 -16.86
C TYR A 74 20.39 -1.67 -17.07
N LYS A 75 19.91 -2.37 -16.04
CA LYS A 75 19.55 -3.79 -16.11
C LYS A 75 18.40 -3.96 -17.10
N LYS A 76 18.51 -4.95 -17.99
CA LYS A 76 17.41 -5.32 -18.88
C LYS A 76 16.25 -5.86 -18.04
N ILE A 77 15.06 -5.26 -18.18
CA ILE A 77 13.83 -5.74 -17.55
C ILE A 77 13.07 -6.59 -18.57
N GLU A 78 12.82 -7.84 -18.22
CA GLU A 78 12.04 -8.76 -19.04
C GLU A 78 10.60 -8.82 -18.53
N ARG A 79 9.64 -8.83 -19.46
CA ARG A 79 8.23 -8.98 -19.13
C ARG A 79 7.98 -10.38 -18.54
N LYS A 80 7.52 -10.44 -17.29
CA LYS A 80 7.19 -11.68 -16.57
C LYS A 80 5.70 -12.03 -16.64
N LEU A 81 4.84 -11.00 -16.67
CA LEU A 81 3.39 -11.17 -16.67
C LEU A 81 2.79 -10.76 -18.03
N SER A 82 1.99 -11.64 -18.62
CA SER A 82 1.26 -11.37 -19.85
C SER A 82 -0.12 -12.03 -19.87
N PRO A 83 -1.12 -11.44 -20.53
CA PRO A 83 -2.43 -12.09 -20.73
C PRO A 83 -2.31 -13.41 -21.50
N ASP A 84 -1.40 -13.50 -22.46
CA ASP A 84 -1.21 -14.69 -23.29
C ASP A 84 -0.76 -15.90 -22.45
N THR A 85 0.14 -15.67 -21.50
CA THR A 85 0.62 -16.72 -20.58
C THR A 85 -0.35 -17.04 -19.45
N ALA A 86 -1.34 -16.17 -19.19
CA ALA A 86 -2.28 -16.36 -18.08
C ALA A 86 -3.23 -17.55 -18.28
N CYS A 87 -3.45 -17.98 -19.54
CA CYS A 87 -4.26 -19.15 -19.85
C CYS A 87 -3.74 -20.45 -19.20
N HIS A 88 -2.44 -20.51 -18.87
CA HIS A 88 -1.81 -21.64 -18.19
C HIS A 88 -2.06 -21.67 -16.67
N CYS A 89 -2.78 -20.69 -16.11
CA CYS A 89 -3.17 -20.73 -14.71
C CYS A 89 -4.02 -21.97 -14.40
N LEU A 90 -3.58 -22.79 -13.44
CA LEU A 90 -4.24 -24.04 -13.07
C LEU A 90 -5.46 -23.84 -12.17
N GLU A 91 -5.66 -22.64 -11.62
CA GLU A 91 -6.75 -22.38 -10.69
C GLU A 91 -8.11 -22.39 -11.39
N SER A 92 -9.06 -23.11 -10.80
CA SER A 92 -10.46 -23.17 -11.23
C SER A 92 -11.22 -21.95 -10.74
N LYS A 93 -12.21 -21.50 -11.54
CA LYS A 93 -13.04 -20.36 -11.18
C LYS A 93 -13.80 -20.68 -9.89
N THR A 94 -13.68 -19.80 -8.91
CA THR A 94 -14.32 -19.96 -7.60
C THR A 94 -15.16 -18.72 -7.28
N THR A 95 -16.26 -18.95 -6.55
CA THR A 95 -17.13 -17.91 -6.01
C THR A 95 -17.28 -18.13 -4.51
N TYR A 96 -17.32 -17.05 -3.73
CA TYR A 96 -17.50 -17.10 -2.29
C TYR A 96 -18.75 -16.32 -1.90
N ASP A 97 -19.59 -16.91 -1.04
CA ASP A 97 -20.54 -16.14 -0.23
C ASP A 97 -19.81 -15.55 0.99
N GLU A 98 -20.54 -14.82 1.85
CA GLU A 98 -19.93 -14.17 3.02
C GLU A 98 -19.28 -15.18 3.98
N LYS A 99 -19.92 -16.33 4.23
CA LYS A 99 -19.44 -17.33 5.17
C LYS A 99 -18.17 -18.00 4.65
N ALA A 100 -18.19 -18.42 3.37
CA ALA A 100 -17.05 -19.04 2.73
C ALA A 100 -15.88 -18.06 2.59
N PHE A 101 -16.14 -16.79 2.28
CA PHE A 101 -15.12 -15.74 2.24
C PHE A 101 -14.46 -15.56 3.61
N LYS A 102 -15.25 -15.38 4.68
CA LYS A 102 -14.73 -15.21 6.05
C LYS A 102 -13.91 -16.40 6.50
N TRP A 103 -14.38 -17.62 6.22
CA TRP A 103 -13.64 -18.84 6.53
C TRP A 103 -12.31 -18.90 5.78
N LYS A 104 -12.31 -18.70 4.46
CA LYS A 104 -11.08 -18.74 3.66
C LYS A 104 -10.09 -17.64 4.02
N LEU A 105 -10.56 -16.45 4.35
CA LEU A 105 -9.70 -15.37 4.84
C LEU A 105 -9.04 -15.77 6.17
N ASN A 106 -9.82 -16.34 7.09
CA ASN A 106 -9.32 -16.77 8.41
C ASN A 106 -8.28 -17.90 8.33
N GLU A 107 -8.39 -18.79 7.35
CA GLU A 107 -7.38 -19.85 7.10
C GLU A 107 -6.03 -19.30 6.62
N ASP A 108 -5.99 -18.07 6.10
CA ASP A 108 -4.76 -17.37 5.75
C ASP A 108 -4.37 -16.40 6.88
N ALA A 109 -3.52 -16.88 7.80
CA ALA A 109 -3.02 -16.09 8.92
C ALA A 109 -2.33 -14.78 8.46
N MET A 110 -1.57 -14.83 7.36
CA MET A 110 -0.88 -13.66 6.83
C MET A 110 -1.87 -12.61 6.36
N ALA A 111 -2.86 -13.01 5.54
CA ALA A 111 -3.86 -12.11 5.02
C ALA A 111 -4.73 -11.51 6.13
N THR A 112 -5.18 -12.35 7.07
CA THR A 112 -6.00 -11.92 8.23
C THR A 112 -5.26 -10.91 9.10
N GLU A 113 -4.03 -11.23 9.51
CA GLU A 113 -3.26 -10.35 10.39
C GLU A 113 -2.87 -9.05 9.70
N LYS A 114 -2.40 -9.11 8.45
CA LYS A 114 -1.96 -7.90 7.72
C LYS A 114 -3.13 -7.00 7.34
N LEU A 115 -4.30 -7.55 7.03
CA LEU A 115 -5.51 -6.75 6.86
C LEU A 115 -5.86 -6.00 8.14
N ALA A 116 -5.92 -6.71 9.27
CA ALA A 116 -6.28 -6.12 10.55
C ALA A 116 -5.24 -5.09 11.04
N GLU A 117 -3.94 -5.38 10.86
CA GLU A 117 -2.83 -4.46 11.17
C GLU A 117 -2.91 -3.19 10.33
N GLY A 118 -3.10 -3.32 9.01
CA GLY A 118 -3.20 -2.18 8.10
C GLY A 118 -4.35 -1.24 8.45
N ILE A 119 -5.54 -1.79 8.73
CA ILE A 119 -6.71 -1.00 9.18
C ILE A 119 -6.38 -0.21 10.45
N ARG A 120 -5.78 -0.86 11.45
CA ARG A 120 -5.40 -0.18 12.70
C ARG A 120 -4.37 0.93 12.48
N GLN A 121 -3.40 0.71 11.61
CA GLN A 121 -2.37 1.69 11.29
C GLN A 121 -2.96 2.92 10.58
N PHE A 122 -3.80 2.72 9.56
CA PHE A 122 -4.49 3.83 8.89
C PHE A 122 -5.42 4.60 9.85
N ALA A 123 -6.12 3.90 10.74
CA ALA A 123 -6.95 4.55 11.75
C ALA A 123 -6.12 5.40 12.73
N LYS A 124 -4.94 4.92 13.11
CA LYS A 124 -3.99 5.67 13.94
C LYS A 124 -3.50 6.94 13.21
N ASP A 125 -3.08 6.80 11.96
CA ASP A 125 -2.59 7.92 11.16
C ASP A 125 -3.69 8.97 10.91
N GLY A 126 -4.94 8.53 10.69
CA GLY A 126 -6.10 9.41 10.62
C GLY A 126 -6.35 10.20 11.92
N LYS A 127 -6.22 9.57 13.09
CA LYS A 127 -6.31 10.27 14.39
C LYS A 127 -5.18 11.28 14.57
N THR A 128 -3.96 10.94 14.19
CA THR A 128 -2.82 11.86 14.23
C THR A 128 -3.07 13.08 13.36
N LEU A 129 -3.53 12.87 12.10
CA LEU A 129 -3.87 13.96 11.20
C LEU A 129 -4.96 14.87 11.78
N MET A 130 -6.03 14.29 12.35
CA MET A 130 -7.09 15.06 13.00
C MET A 130 -6.58 15.89 14.18
N SER A 131 -5.65 15.36 14.97
CA SER A 131 -5.01 16.09 16.06
C SER A 131 -4.19 17.26 15.55
N MET A 132 -3.40 17.05 14.48
CA MET A 132 -2.60 18.12 13.86
C MET A 132 -3.48 19.23 13.30
N LEU A 133 -4.59 18.89 12.63
CA LEU A 133 -5.54 19.86 12.10
C LEU A 133 -6.21 20.66 13.23
N ARG A 134 -6.64 20.00 14.30
CA ARG A 134 -7.21 20.69 15.47
C ARG A 134 -6.20 21.66 16.09
N GLN A 135 -4.96 21.23 16.30
CA GLN A 135 -3.93 22.08 16.87
C GLN A 135 -3.68 23.31 15.99
N ARG A 136 -3.64 23.13 14.67
CA ARG A 136 -3.45 24.23 13.73
C ARG A 136 -4.60 25.24 13.79
N LEU A 137 -5.85 24.78 13.82
CA LEU A 137 -7.03 25.65 13.92
C LEU A 137 -7.06 26.41 15.26
N ILE A 138 -6.68 25.76 16.36
CA ILE A 138 -6.60 26.42 17.68
C ILE A 138 -5.50 27.49 17.68
N ASN A 139 -4.33 27.18 17.11
CA ASN A 139 -3.22 28.13 17.03
C ASN A 139 -3.60 29.36 16.18
N GLU A 140 -4.28 29.15 15.05
CA GLU A 140 -4.78 30.25 14.20
C GLU A 140 -5.80 31.11 14.95
N ALA A 141 -6.73 30.51 15.70
CA ALA A 141 -7.70 31.25 16.51
C ALA A 141 -7.05 32.01 17.68
N ALA A 142 -5.99 31.45 18.29
CA ALA A 142 -5.23 32.11 19.35
C ALA A 142 -4.49 33.35 18.83
N MET A 143 -3.86 33.26 17.65
CA MET A 143 -3.18 34.39 17.01
C MET A 143 -4.14 35.55 16.71
N ILE A 144 -5.33 35.25 16.16
CA ILE A 144 -6.37 36.27 15.90
C ILE A 144 -6.79 36.97 17.21
N ASN A 145 -6.95 36.22 18.30
CA ASN A 145 -7.31 36.78 19.59
C ASN A 145 -6.20 37.63 20.21
N GLU A 146 -4.93 37.30 20.00
CA GLU A 146 -3.80 38.14 20.40
C GLU A 146 -3.72 39.43 19.58
N ASP A 147 -3.90 39.35 18.26
CA ASP A 147 -3.93 40.52 17.39
C ASP A 147 -5.05 41.49 17.80
N ILE A 148 -6.27 41.00 18.05
CA ILE A 148 -7.39 41.82 18.55
C ILE A 148 -7.04 42.48 19.89
N LYS A 149 -6.36 41.77 20.79
CA LYS A 149 -5.92 42.36 22.08
C LYS A 149 -4.87 43.45 21.90
N LEU A 150 -3.95 43.31 20.94
CA LEU A 150 -2.98 44.34 20.59
C LEU A 150 -3.67 45.61 20.06
N PHE A 151 -4.67 45.46 19.19
CA PHE A 151 -5.44 46.59 18.67
C PHE A 151 -6.39 47.23 19.70
N ALA A 152 -6.76 46.49 20.74
CA ALA A 152 -7.63 46.98 21.81
C ALA A 152 -6.87 47.65 22.97
N GLN A 153 -5.54 47.71 22.94
CA GLN A 153 -4.79 48.45 23.97
C GLN A 153 -5.00 49.97 23.81
N PRO A 154 -5.28 50.71 24.90
CA PRO A 154 -5.39 52.16 24.83
C PRO A 154 -4.07 52.75 24.36
N PHE A 155 -4.13 53.67 23.39
CA PHE A 155 -2.97 54.46 22.97
C PHE A 155 -2.37 55.14 24.21
N GLN A 156 -1.15 54.77 24.59
CA GLN A 156 -0.44 55.53 25.61
C GLN A 156 -0.10 56.89 25.01
N GLU A 157 -0.65 57.96 25.59
CA GLU A 157 -0.29 59.33 25.25
C GLU A 157 1.21 59.52 25.50
N VAL A 158 1.94 59.79 24.43
CA VAL A 158 3.33 60.22 24.48
C VAL A 158 3.34 61.61 25.13
N LYS A 159 3.88 61.70 26.35
CA LYS A 159 4.10 62.96 27.06
C LYS A 159 5.18 63.81 26.41
#